data_AF-A7T4J4-F1
#
_entry.id   AF-A7T4J4-F1
#
_cell.length_a   1.000
_cell.length_b   1.000
_cell.length_c   1.000
_cell.angle_alpha   90.00
_cell.angle_beta   90.00
_cell.angle_gamma   90.00
#
_symmetry.space_group_name_H-M   'P 1'
#
loop_
_entity.id
_entity.type
_entity.pdbx_description
1 polymer ?
#
loop_
_entity_poly.entity_id
_entity_poly.type
_entity_poly.pdbx_seq_one_letter_code
_entity_poly.pdbx_strand_id
1 'polypeptide(L)'
;MAGGYEGVHGGYGYGERNPEGVRQLDFAVANELVITNSMFQKKSSHLVTYQSGGASTQVDYILTRKNNFRHVTNTKVVPNEECALQHKLVICDTFLKFSKKRRQVFTPRLRVWKLRDPGIKVKFLNEVKAGLDSADARTDPIEDTWQSLKGSLMGASEKICGYTKKGNWRNQTWWWDDSVSPAIDEKRRLWKVWKKGGSKQEYLTSKRTAKSIVRAAKRKAEASKFASVEKDDKDVFRIAMENGEGVQGRCG
;
A
#
# COMPACT_ATOMS: atom_id res chain seq x y z
N MET A 1 7.26 38.89 -13.41
CA MET A 1 8.03 38.22 -14.50
C MET A 1 8.93 37.14 -13.89
N ALA A 2 9.24 36.06 -14.61
CA ALA A 2 10.09 34.96 -14.09
C ALA A 2 11.54 35.40 -13.84
N GLY A 3 12.06 36.29 -14.68
CA GLY A 3 13.31 37.02 -14.43
C GLY A 3 14.54 36.12 -14.36
N GLY A 4 14.66 35.16 -15.30
CA GLY A 4 15.81 34.25 -15.40
C GLY A 4 15.65 32.92 -14.66
N TYR A 5 14.47 32.64 -14.09
CA TYR A 5 14.16 31.43 -13.33
C TYR A 5 13.09 30.58 -14.03
N GLU A 6 13.13 30.56 -15.37
CA GLU A 6 12.15 29.86 -16.19
C GLU A 6 12.08 28.36 -15.84
N GLY A 7 10.86 27.87 -15.63
CA GLY A 7 10.61 26.48 -15.22
C GLY A 7 10.72 26.22 -13.72
N VAL A 8 11.23 27.17 -12.92
CA VAL A 8 11.21 27.12 -11.44
C VAL A 8 10.17 28.09 -10.88
N HIS A 9 10.07 29.29 -11.45
CA HIS A 9 9.12 30.32 -11.06
C HIS A 9 8.27 30.77 -12.25
N GLY A 10 6.94 30.74 -12.10
CA GLY A 10 6.01 31.01 -13.20
C GLY A 10 5.72 32.49 -13.47
N GLY A 11 6.29 33.37 -12.65
CA GLY A 11 6.19 34.82 -12.84
C GLY A 11 4.95 35.47 -12.23
N TYR A 12 4.06 34.69 -11.59
CA TYR A 12 2.82 35.15 -10.94
C TYR A 12 2.97 35.28 -9.40
N GLY A 13 4.11 35.77 -8.92
CA GLY A 13 4.34 36.06 -7.49
C GLY A 13 3.71 37.38 -7.05
N TYR A 14 3.71 37.63 -5.73
CA TYR A 14 3.29 38.90 -5.14
C TYR A 14 4.47 39.67 -4.56
N GLY A 15 4.48 40.99 -4.77
CA GLY A 15 5.52 41.89 -4.28
C GLY A 15 6.80 41.86 -5.11
N GLU A 16 7.82 42.55 -4.60
CA GLU A 16 9.15 42.59 -5.19
C GLU A 16 10.07 41.54 -4.57
N ARG A 17 11.03 41.05 -5.36
CA ARG A 17 11.97 40.02 -4.94
C ARG A 17 13.08 40.65 -4.11
N ASN A 18 13.16 40.27 -2.83
CA ASN A 18 14.25 40.64 -1.94
C ASN A 18 15.45 39.65 -2.06
N PRO A 19 16.62 39.96 -1.47
CA PRO A 19 17.78 39.07 -1.50
C PRO A 19 17.50 37.66 -0.95
N GLU A 20 16.66 37.54 0.07
CA GLU A 20 16.21 36.27 0.64
C GLU A 20 15.43 35.44 -0.39
N GLY A 21 14.52 36.08 -1.14
CA GLY A 21 13.74 35.47 -2.21
C GLY A 21 14.60 35.03 -3.38
N VAL A 22 15.69 35.76 -3.69
CA VAL A 22 16.71 35.31 -4.66
C VAL A 22 17.36 34.01 -4.17
N ARG A 23 17.82 33.95 -2.92
CA ARG A 23 18.43 32.73 -2.36
C ARG A 23 17.47 31.53 -2.38
N GLN A 24 16.19 31.76 -2.12
CA GLN A 24 15.17 30.70 -2.20
C GLN A 24 14.99 30.19 -3.64
N LEU A 25 15.03 31.08 -4.63
CA LEU A 25 14.96 30.70 -6.04
C LEU A 25 16.21 29.95 -6.49
N ASP A 26 17.40 30.39 -6.08
CA ASP A 26 18.66 29.68 -6.35
C ASP A 26 18.64 28.27 -5.76
N PHE A 27 18.14 28.14 -4.53
CA PHE A 27 17.93 26.83 -3.91
C PHE A 27 16.98 25.95 -4.73
N ALA A 28 15.87 26.52 -5.22
CA ALA A 28 14.90 25.80 -6.02
C ALA A 28 15.49 25.37 -7.38
N VAL A 29 16.29 26.22 -8.02
CA VAL A 29 17.03 25.89 -9.25
C VAL A 29 17.99 24.73 -9.01
N ALA A 30 18.84 24.83 -7.98
CA ALA A 30 19.85 23.81 -7.66
C ALA A 30 19.24 22.43 -7.36
N ASN A 31 17.99 22.38 -6.87
CA ASN A 31 17.30 21.16 -6.48
C ASN A 31 16.21 20.72 -7.48
N GLU A 32 16.12 21.35 -8.66
CA GLU A 32 15.08 21.08 -9.66
C GLU A 32 13.66 21.12 -9.06
N LEU A 33 13.42 22.11 -8.20
CA LEU A 33 12.14 22.38 -7.57
C LEU A 33 11.39 23.48 -8.31
N VAL A 34 10.06 23.41 -8.28
CA VAL A 34 9.15 24.40 -8.84
C VAL A 34 8.37 25.02 -7.70
N ILE A 35 8.34 26.35 -7.65
CA ILE A 35 7.55 27.12 -6.68
C ILE A 35 6.12 27.20 -7.18
N THR A 36 5.26 26.31 -6.68
CA THR A 36 3.92 26.10 -7.26
C THR A 36 3.02 27.32 -7.10
N ASN A 37 3.19 28.10 -6.03
CA ASN A 37 2.48 29.36 -5.79
C ASN A 37 2.62 30.37 -6.93
N SER A 38 3.76 30.36 -7.64
CA SER A 38 4.08 31.32 -8.68
C SER A 38 3.66 30.89 -10.09
N MET A 39 3.16 29.66 -10.24
CA MET A 39 2.88 29.04 -11.55
C MET A 39 1.47 29.35 -12.08
N PHE A 40 0.58 29.87 -11.23
CA PHE A 40 -0.81 30.09 -11.57
C PHE A 40 -1.16 31.57 -11.41
N GLN A 41 -1.73 32.17 -12.44
CA GLN A 41 -2.21 33.55 -12.37
C GLN A 41 -3.38 33.68 -11.40
N LYS A 42 -3.31 34.64 -10.47
CA LYS A 42 -4.34 34.91 -9.46
C LYS A 42 -4.48 36.40 -9.17
N LYS A 43 -5.57 36.74 -8.48
CA LYS A 43 -5.75 38.07 -7.86
C LYS A 43 -4.72 38.24 -6.73
N SER A 44 -4.24 39.45 -6.53
CA SER A 44 -3.26 39.81 -5.51
C SER A 44 -3.64 39.31 -4.10
N SER A 45 -4.92 39.43 -3.71
CA SER A 45 -5.44 38.95 -2.43
C SER A 45 -5.26 37.45 -2.19
N HIS A 46 -5.16 36.65 -3.26
CA HIS A 46 -4.95 35.20 -3.24
C HIS A 46 -3.49 34.78 -3.47
N LEU A 47 -2.56 35.73 -3.48
CA LEU A 47 -1.11 35.47 -3.54
C LEU A 47 -0.40 35.84 -2.23
N VAL A 48 -0.94 36.79 -1.47
CA VAL A 48 -0.45 37.20 -0.15
C VAL A 48 -0.62 36.04 0.84
N THR A 49 0.48 35.62 1.49
CA THR A 49 0.46 34.57 2.52
C THR A 49 0.66 35.10 3.92
N TYR A 50 1.17 36.33 4.06
CA TYR A 50 1.36 36.98 5.35
C TYR A 50 0.90 38.44 5.29
N GLN A 51 0.18 38.88 6.32
CA GLN A 51 -0.30 40.26 6.43
C GLN A 51 -0.20 40.74 7.88
N SER A 52 0.45 41.87 8.10
CA SER A 52 0.59 42.49 9.43
C SER A 52 0.83 43.99 9.28
N GLY A 53 0.23 44.80 10.16
CA GLY A 53 0.48 46.25 10.21
C GLY A 53 0.21 47.00 8.90
N GLY A 54 -0.73 46.53 8.07
CA GLY A 54 -1.02 47.10 6.74
C GLY A 54 -0.09 46.64 5.62
N ALA A 55 1.02 45.97 5.94
CA ALA A 55 1.90 45.34 4.96
C ALA A 55 1.39 43.95 4.58
N SER A 56 1.55 43.60 3.30
CA SER A 56 1.22 42.28 2.75
C SER A 56 2.45 41.71 2.07
N THR A 57 2.73 40.42 2.28
CA THR A 57 3.89 39.73 1.70
C THR A 57 3.53 38.29 1.31
N GLN A 58 4.39 37.68 0.49
CA GLN A 58 4.33 36.28 0.14
C GLN A 58 5.62 35.62 0.66
N VAL A 59 5.49 34.80 1.70
CA VAL A 59 6.64 34.18 2.40
C VAL A 59 6.48 32.66 2.56
N ASP A 60 5.25 32.16 2.40
CA ASP A 60 4.92 30.74 2.52
C ASP A 60 4.80 30.11 1.13
N TYR A 61 5.69 29.17 0.81
CA TYR A 61 5.78 28.56 -0.51
C TYR A 61 5.65 27.04 -0.43
N ILE A 62 4.94 26.47 -1.40
CA ILE A 62 4.92 25.04 -1.64
C ILE A 62 5.85 24.75 -2.82
N LEU A 63 6.83 23.88 -2.59
CA LEU A 63 7.79 23.46 -3.59
C LEU A 63 7.53 22.01 -3.96
N THR A 64 7.63 21.71 -5.25
CA THR A 64 7.54 20.33 -5.77
C THR A 64 8.68 20.04 -6.72
N ARG A 65 9.10 18.79 -6.84
CA ARG A 65 10.06 18.38 -7.87
C ARG A 65 9.48 18.68 -9.24
N LYS A 66 10.31 19.17 -10.18
CA LYS A 66 9.91 19.47 -11.56
C LYS A 66 9.18 18.31 -12.23
N ASN A 67 9.64 17.08 -12.02
CA ASN A 67 9.00 15.87 -12.53
C ASN A 67 7.61 15.57 -11.93
N ASN A 68 7.33 16.08 -10.73
CA ASN A 68 6.06 15.90 -10.02
C ASN A 68 5.11 17.08 -10.25
N PHE A 69 5.59 18.21 -10.77
CA PHE A 69 4.76 19.39 -11.04
C PHE A 69 3.57 19.06 -11.97
N ARG A 70 3.70 18.09 -12.88
CA ARG A 70 2.60 17.58 -13.73
C ARG A 70 1.37 17.09 -12.94
N HIS A 71 1.54 16.78 -11.66
CA HIS A 71 0.49 16.32 -10.76
C HIS A 71 -0.14 17.48 -9.97
N VAL A 72 0.46 18.66 -9.96
CA VAL A 72 -0.07 19.85 -9.30
C VAL A 72 -1.08 20.51 -10.23
N THR A 73 -2.32 20.59 -9.80
CA THR A 73 -3.40 21.22 -10.58
C THR A 73 -3.51 22.71 -10.24
N ASN A 74 -3.30 23.06 -8.97
CA ASN A 74 -3.44 24.44 -8.50
C ASN A 74 -2.69 24.64 -7.18
N THR A 75 -2.27 25.86 -6.88
CA THR A 75 -1.82 26.27 -5.55
C THR A 75 -2.46 27.60 -5.21
N LYS A 76 -3.29 27.64 -4.16
CA LYS A 76 -4.16 28.78 -3.82
C LYS A 76 -3.97 29.20 -2.37
N VAL A 77 -4.11 30.50 -2.12
CA VAL A 77 -4.15 31.03 -0.76
C VAL A 77 -5.61 31.31 -0.37
N VAL A 78 -5.97 30.93 0.85
CA VAL A 78 -7.29 31.21 1.46
C VAL A 78 -7.16 32.49 2.29
N PRO A 79 -7.79 33.61 1.87
CA PRO A 79 -7.56 34.90 2.50
C PRO A 79 -8.33 35.14 3.81
N ASN A 80 -9.45 34.44 4.03
CA ASN A 80 -10.40 34.73 5.10
C ASN A 80 -10.60 33.51 6.03
N GLU A 81 -9.54 33.09 6.71
CA GLU A 81 -9.61 32.00 7.70
C GLU A 81 -9.41 32.57 9.12
N GLU A 82 -10.24 32.17 10.07
CA GLU A 82 -10.23 32.72 11.44
C GLU A 82 -9.07 32.17 12.30
N CYS A 83 -8.43 31.08 11.88
CA CYS A 83 -7.45 30.36 12.70
C CYS A 83 -6.08 31.06 12.80
N ALA A 84 -5.75 31.99 11.90
CA ALA A 84 -4.46 32.68 11.90
C ALA A 84 -4.63 34.14 11.48
N LEU A 85 -4.36 35.07 12.40
CA LEU A 85 -4.57 36.50 12.19
C LEU A 85 -3.59 37.13 11.19
N GLN A 86 -2.39 36.57 11.04
CA GLN A 86 -1.33 37.11 10.18
C GLN A 86 -0.97 36.21 8.99
N HIS A 87 -0.83 34.90 9.21
CA HIS A 87 -0.55 33.94 8.15
C HIS A 87 -1.84 33.44 7.50
N LYS A 88 -1.80 33.25 6.18
CA LYS A 88 -2.91 32.75 5.37
C LYS A 88 -2.58 31.34 4.88
N LEU A 89 -3.59 30.48 4.88
CA LEU A 89 -3.41 29.08 4.49
C LEU A 89 -3.10 28.96 2.99
N VAL A 90 -2.00 28.25 2.68
CA VAL A 90 -1.62 27.88 1.31
C VAL A 90 -2.02 26.43 1.05
N ILE A 91 -2.81 26.21 0.02
CA ILE A 91 -3.35 24.89 -0.36
C ILE A 91 -2.82 24.52 -1.73
N CYS A 92 -2.19 23.36 -1.85
CA CYS A 92 -1.78 22.78 -3.14
C CYS A 92 -2.70 21.61 -3.51
N ASP A 93 -3.49 21.79 -4.57
CA ASP A 93 -4.33 20.74 -5.13
C ASP A 93 -3.46 19.83 -6.02
N THR A 94 -3.32 18.56 -5.65
CA THR A 94 -2.51 17.56 -6.37
C THR A 94 -3.35 16.36 -6.77
N PHE A 95 -3.16 15.86 -7.99
CA PHE A 95 -3.80 14.66 -8.50
C PHE A 95 -2.82 13.49 -8.62
N LEU A 96 -3.04 12.46 -7.80
CA LEU A 96 -2.25 11.23 -7.81
C LEU A 96 -2.99 10.10 -8.56
N LYS A 97 -2.47 9.70 -9.72
CA LYS A 97 -2.92 8.50 -10.42
C LYS A 97 -2.24 7.28 -9.81
N PHE A 98 -2.92 6.59 -8.91
CA PHE A 98 -2.47 5.25 -8.49
C PHE A 98 -2.83 4.24 -9.57
N SER A 99 -1.84 3.75 -10.30
CA SER A 99 -2.05 2.59 -11.16
C SER A 99 -2.47 1.41 -10.27
N LYS A 100 -3.62 0.78 -10.58
CA LYS A 100 -4.01 -0.47 -9.91
C LYS A 100 -2.85 -1.45 -10.07
N LYS A 101 -2.22 -1.84 -8.95
CA LYS A 101 -1.21 -2.90 -8.97
C LYS A 101 -1.87 -4.12 -9.64
N ARG A 102 -1.30 -4.59 -10.75
CA ARG A 102 -1.78 -5.82 -11.39
C ARG A 102 -1.70 -6.93 -10.34
N ARG A 103 -2.79 -7.68 -10.17
CA ARG A 103 -2.77 -8.87 -9.32
C ARG A 103 -1.67 -9.79 -9.84
N GLN A 104 -0.61 -9.99 -9.05
CA GLN A 104 0.40 -10.98 -9.41
C GLN A 104 -0.26 -12.35 -9.46
N VAL A 105 -0.13 -13.03 -10.60
CA VAL A 105 -0.55 -14.42 -10.72
C VAL A 105 0.39 -15.25 -9.86
N PHE A 106 -0.16 -16.15 -9.04
CA PHE A 106 0.65 -17.04 -8.22
C PHE A 106 1.43 -17.99 -9.15
N THR A 107 2.75 -17.95 -9.07
CA THR A 107 3.64 -18.90 -9.74
C THR A 107 4.14 -19.91 -8.70
N PRO A 108 3.80 -21.21 -8.83
CA PRO A 108 4.37 -22.25 -7.97
C PRO A 108 5.90 -22.22 -8.02
N ARG A 109 6.54 -22.32 -6.86
CA ARG A 109 8.00 -22.36 -6.72
C ARG A 109 8.41 -23.65 -6.03
N LEU A 110 9.52 -24.20 -6.48
CA LEU A 110 10.05 -25.41 -5.89
C LEU A 110 10.55 -25.11 -4.47
N ARG A 111 10.17 -25.95 -3.50
CA ARG A 111 10.42 -25.69 -2.07
C ARG A 111 11.82 -26.13 -1.64
N VAL A 112 12.86 -25.62 -2.32
CA VAL A 112 14.27 -26.02 -2.12
C VAL A 112 14.77 -25.81 -0.69
N TRP A 113 14.16 -24.90 0.07
CA TRP A 113 14.47 -24.70 1.49
C TRP A 113 14.21 -25.95 2.35
N LYS A 114 13.37 -26.89 1.89
CA LYS A 114 13.17 -28.18 2.56
C LYS A 114 14.44 -29.03 2.62
N LEU A 115 15.41 -28.80 1.73
CA LEU A 115 16.70 -29.51 1.74
C LEU A 115 17.59 -29.10 2.93
N ARG A 116 17.20 -28.09 3.72
CA ARG A 116 17.84 -27.79 5.00
C ARG A 116 17.56 -28.87 6.06
N ASP A 117 16.46 -29.60 5.92
CA ASP A 117 16.15 -30.75 6.77
C ASP A 117 17.05 -31.94 6.37
N PRO A 118 17.87 -32.48 7.30
CA PRO A 118 18.76 -33.59 7.02
C PRO A 118 18.05 -34.84 6.47
N GLY A 119 16.85 -35.15 6.95
CA GLY A 119 16.08 -36.32 6.51
C GLY A 119 15.55 -36.16 5.08
N ILE A 120 15.15 -34.96 4.70
CA ILE A 120 14.74 -34.63 3.33
C ILE A 120 15.96 -34.63 2.39
N LYS A 121 17.09 -34.10 2.86
CA LYS A 121 18.35 -34.08 2.10
C LYS A 121 18.83 -35.48 1.72
N VAL A 122 18.79 -36.44 2.65
CA VAL A 122 19.17 -37.84 2.37
C VAL A 122 18.26 -38.46 1.32
N LYS A 123 16.93 -38.27 1.45
CA LYS A 123 15.95 -38.77 0.45
C LYS A 123 16.19 -38.17 -0.93
N PHE A 124 16.48 -36.88 -1.01
CA PHE A 124 16.83 -36.21 -2.26
C PHE A 124 18.10 -36.79 -2.89
N LEU A 125 19.17 -36.97 -2.10
CA LEU A 125 20.42 -37.53 -2.62
C LEU A 125 20.24 -38.96 -3.16
N ASN A 126 19.47 -39.79 -2.46
CA ASN A 126 19.19 -41.15 -2.92
C ASN A 126 18.39 -41.16 -4.22
N GLU A 127 17.41 -40.27 -4.36
CA GLU A 127 16.61 -40.12 -5.58
C GLU A 127 17.45 -39.62 -6.76
N VAL A 128 18.35 -38.65 -6.52
CA VAL A 128 19.28 -38.14 -7.54
C VAL A 128 20.24 -39.24 -8.00
N LYS A 129 20.81 -40.01 -7.06
CA LYS A 129 21.68 -41.15 -7.38
C LYS A 129 20.96 -42.20 -8.22
N ALA A 130 19.75 -42.61 -7.82
CA ALA A 130 18.95 -43.55 -8.60
C ALA A 130 18.62 -43.04 -10.02
N GLY A 131 18.42 -41.72 -10.18
CA GLY A 131 18.20 -41.08 -11.49
C GLY A 131 19.48 -40.93 -12.33
N LEU A 132 20.66 -40.98 -11.71
CA LEU A 132 21.96 -40.95 -12.40
C LEU A 132 22.41 -42.36 -12.77
N ASP A 133 22.21 -43.34 -11.89
CA ASP A 133 22.58 -44.75 -12.11
C ASP A 133 21.71 -45.42 -13.20
N SER A 134 20.51 -44.87 -13.46
CA SER A 134 19.62 -45.32 -14.53
C SER A 134 19.90 -44.66 -15.88
N ALA A 135 20.74 -43.62 -15.92
CA ALA A 135 21.23 -43.03 -17.16
C ALA A 135 22.44 -43.85 -17.63
N ASP A 136 22.21 -44.75 -18.59
CA ASP A 136 23.25 -45.51 -19.29
C ASP A 136 24.43 -44.60 -19.67
N ALA A 137 25.65 -45.00 -19.30
CA ALA A 137 26.88 -44.32 -19.71
C ALA A 137 27.14 -44.57 -21.20
N ARG A 138 26.36 -43.92 -22.07
CA ARG A 138 26.63 -43.84 -23.50
C ARG A 138 27.46 -42.59 -23.77
N THR A 139 28.32 -42.72 -24.77
CA THR A 139 29.16 -41.66 -25.34
C THR A 139 28.30 -40.60 -26.03
N ASP A 140 27.43 -39.94 -25.27
CA ASP A 140 26.53 -38.92 -25.76
C ASP A 140 27.19 -37.54 -25.70
N PRO A 141 26.82 -36.61 -26.60
CA PRO A 141 27.25 -35.22 -26.56
C PRO A 141 27.10 -34.59 -25.16
N ILE A 142 27.98 -33.64 -24.84
CA ILE A 142 27.97 -32.90 -23.55
C ILE A 142 26.57 -32.34 -23.22
N GLU A 143 25.82 -31.89 -24.22
CA GLU A 143 24.47 -31.36 -24.02
C GLU A 143 23.49 -32.42 -23.48
N ASP A 144 23.56 -33.66 -23.96
CA ASP A 144 22.68 -34.74 -23.52
C ASP A 144 23.02 -35.19 -22.09
N THR A 145 24.31 -35.22 -21.75
CA THR A 145 24.75 -35.48 -20.37
C THR A 145 24.25 -34.39 -19.41
N TRP A 146 24.23 -33.13 -19.85
CA TRP A 146 23.72 -32.01 -19.08
C TRP A 146 22.20 -32.07 -18.92
N GLN A 147 21.45 -32.38 -19.99
CA GLN A 147 19.99 -32.52 -19.92
C GLN A 147 19.58 -33.68 -19.02
N SER A 148 20.32 -34.79 -19.04
CA SER A 148 20.13 -35.92 -18.13
C SER A 148 20.34 -35.52 -16.67
N LEU A 149 21.48 -34.90 -16.34
CA LEU A 149 21.76 -34.41 -15.00
C LEU A 149 20.70 -33.41 -14.50
N LYS A 150 20.35 -32.46 -15.35
CA LYS A 150 19.32 -31.45 -15.06
C LYS A 150 17.97 -32.10 -14.84
N GLY A 151 17.60 -33.09 -15.67
CA GLY A 151 16.38 -33.87 -15.53
C GLY A 151 16.31 -34.60 -14.20
N SER A 152 17.38 -35.29 -13.82
CA SER A 152 17.46 -36.03 -12.55
C SER A 152 17.41 -35.10 -11.34
N LEU A 153 18.09 -33.95 -11.39
CA LEU A 153 18.04 -32.93 -10.33
C LEU A 153 16.64 -32.31 -10.21
N MET A 154 16.02 -31.92 -11.33
CA MET A 154 14.69 -31.31 -11.33
C MET A 154 13.62 -32.33 -10.91
N GLY A 155 13.64 -33.55 -11.44
CA GLY A 155 12.71 -34.62 -11.08
C GLY A 155 12.79 -34.99 -9.61
N ALA A 156 13.99 -35.16 -9.06
CA ALA A 156 14.18 -35.41 -7.62
C ALA A 156 13.72 -34.23 -6.77
N SER A 157 13.99 -33.00 -7.23
CA SER A 157 13.56 -31.77 -6.57
C SER A 157 12.03 -31.67 -6.52
N GLU A 158 11.35 -31.97 -7.62
CA GLU A 158 9.89 -31.97 -7.74
C GLU A 158 9.26 -33.05 -6.86
N LYS A 159 9.81 -34.27 -6.89
CA LYS A 159 9.30 -35.42 -6.12
C LYS A 159 9.44 -35.21 -4.61
N ILE A 160 10.61 -34.74 -4.16
CA ILE A 160 10.94 -34.65 -2.73
C ILE A 160 10.52 -33.30 -2.12
N CYS A 161 10.88 -32.18 -2.75
CA CYS A 161 10.56 -30.87 -2.22
C CYS A 161 9.13 -30.44 -2.58
N GLY A 162 8.70 -30.76 -3.80
CA GLY A 162 7.43 -30.33 -4.38
C GLY A 162 7.30 -28.81 -4.51
N TYR A 163 6.17 -28.38 -5.07
CA TYR A 163 5.90 -26.97 -5.32
C TYR A 163 5.14 -26.27 -4.20
N THR A 164 5.30 -24.96 -4.10
CA THR A 164 4.39 -24.11 -3.35
C THR A 164 2.99 -24.20 -3.95
N LYS A 165 2.00 -24.34 -3.08
CA LYS A 165 0.60 -24.29 -3.47
C LYS A 165 0.11 -22.86 -3.31
N LYS A 166 -0.83 -22.46 -4.16
CA LYS A 166 -1.55 -21.21 -3.96
C LYS A 166 -2.32 -21.36 -2.65
N GLY A 167 -1.85 -20.70 -1.60
CA GLY A 167 -2.55 -20.67 -0.34
C GLY A 167 -3.94 -20.09 -0.59
N ASN A 168 -4.99 -20.80 -0.17
CA ASN A 168 -6.25 -20.16 0.11
C ASN A 168 -6.00 -19.33 1.38
N TRP A 169 -5.37 -18.16 1.23
CA TRP A 169 -5.38 -17.14 2.26
C TRP A 169 -6.83 -16.64 2.38
N ARG A 170 -7.72 -17.48 2.92
CA ARG A 170 -8.66 -16.94 3.88
C ARG A 170 -7.72 -16.48 5.00
N ASN A 171 -7.39 -15.19 5.02
CA ASN A 171 -6.84 -14.58 6.22
C ASN A 171 -7.85 -14.94 7.31
N GLN A 172 -7.60 -16.00 8.06
CA GLN A 172 -8.31 -16.25 9.30
C GLN A 172 -7.79 -15.14 10.19
N THR A 173 -8.49 -14.01 10.14
CA THR A 173 -8.25 -12.92 11.05
C THR A 173 -8.31 -13.52 12.45
N TRP A 174 -7.49 -13.05 13.38
CA TRP A 174 -7.35 -13.61 14.73
C TRP A 174 -8.67 -13.82 15.51
N TRP A 175 -9.78 -13.23 15.05
CA TRP A 175 -11.14 -13.39 15.58
C TRP A 175 -12.01 -14.44 14.86
N TRP A 176 -11.49 -15.13 13.85
CA TRP A 176 -12.25 -16.07 13.02
C TRP A 176 -12.51 -17.38 13.77
N ASP A 177 -13.78 -17.78 13.89
CA ASP A 177 -14.19 -19.03 14.54
C ASP A 177 -14.88 -20.00 13.57
N ASP A 178 -15.12 -21.24 14.01
CA ASP A 178 -15.76 -22.29 13.20
C ASP A 178 -17.21 -21.98 12.82
N SER A 179 -17.86 -21.04 13.52
CA SER A 179 -19.24 -20.62 13.24
C SER A 179 -19.34 -19.55 12.14
N VAL A 180 -18.28 -18.76 11.93
CA VAL A 180 -18.23 -17.69 10.92
C VAL A 180 -18.22 -18.26 9.50
N SER A 181 -17.46 -19.33 9.23
CA SER A 181 -17.32 -19.87 7.87
C SER A 181 -18.66 -20.32 7.26
N PRO A 182 -19.47 -21.17 7.94
CA PRO A 182 -20.77 -21.61 7.43
C PRO A 182 -21.73 -20.43 7.20
N ALA A 183 -21.77 -19.47 8.13
CA ALA A 183 -22.65 -18.30 8.03
C ALA A 183 -22.30 -17.39 6.84
N ILE A 184 -21.01 -17.18 6.56
CA ILE A 184 -20.55 -16.39 5.42
C ILE A 184 -20.80 -17.11 4.10
N ASP A 185 -20.58 -18.42 4.06
CA ASP A 185 -20.78 -19.22 2.86
C ASP A 185 -22.27 -19.33 2.51
N GLU A 186 -23.17 -19.47 3.50
CA GLU A 186 -24.62 -19.41 3.30
C GLU A 186 -25.10 -18.03 2.82
N LYS A 187 -24.57 -16.95 3.41
CA LYS A 187 -24.83 -15.58 2.93
C LYS A 187 -24.45 -15.41 1.46
N ARG A 188 -23.29 -15.95 1.05
CA ARG A 188 -22.81 -15.90 -0.33
C ARG A 188 -23.69 -16.74 -1.26
N ARG A 189 -24.13 -17.93 -0.81
CA ARG A 189 -25.04 -18.80 -1.56
C ARG A 189 -26.35 -18.07 -1.86
N LEU A 190 -27.00 -17.51 -0.84
CA LEU A 190 -28.25 -16.78 -1.00
C LEU A 190 -28.10 -15.47 -1.79
N TRP A 191 -26.95 -14.80 -1.70
CA TRP A 191 -26.67 -13.65 -2.57
C TRP A 191 -26.64 -14.05 -4.05
N LYS A 192 -26.04 -15.20 -4.39
CA LYS A 192 -26.04 -15.71 -5.79
C LYS A 192 -27.44 -16.08 -6.25
N VAL A 193 -28.26 -16.68 -5.38
CA VAL A 193 -29.66 -17.02 -5.67
C VAL A 193 -30.48 -15.75 -5.93
N TRP A 194 -30.38 -14.75 -5.05
CA TRP A 194 -31.02 -13.45 -5.25
C TRP A 194 -30.59 -12.78 -6.57
N LYS A 195 -29.31 -12.84 -6.93
CA LYS A 195 -28.81 -12.29 -8.19
C LYS A 195 -29.36 -12.98 -9.45
N LYS A 196 -29.85 -14.21 -9.32
CA LYS A 196 -30.52 -14.95 -10.40
C LYS A 196 -32.06 -14.83 -10.34
N GLY A 197 -32.60 -13.87 -9.60
CA GLY A 197 -34.04 -13.63 -9.49
C GLY A 197 -34.71 -14.25 -8.26
N GLY A 198 -33.95 -14.84 -7.33
CA GLY A 198 -34.49 -15.41 -6.09
C GLY A 198 -34.90 -14.37 -5.04
N SER A 199 -35.39 -14.84 -3.89
CA SER A 199 -35.92 -13.99 -2.83
C SER A 199 -34.85 -13.10 -2.18
N LYS A 200 -35.09 -11.78 -2.20
CA LYS A 200 -34.26 -10.79 -1.50
C LYS A 200 -34.35 -10.94 0.02
N GLN A 201 -35.50 -11.37 0.54
CA GLN A 201 -35.73 -11.47 1.98
C GLN A 201 -34.86 -12.55 2.62
N GLU A 202 -34.72 -13.71 1.98
CA GLU A 202 -33.86 -14.81 2.45
C GLU A 202 -32.39 -14.37 2.55
N TYR A 203 -31.90 -13.68 1.52
CA TYR A 203 -30.55 -13.09 1.56
C TYR A 203 -30.41 -12.07 2.70
N LEU A 204 -31.39 -11.20 2.94
CA LEU A 204 -31.32 -10.21 4.03
C LEU A 204 -31.33 -10.86 5.42
N THR A 205 -32.07 -11.95 5.60
CA THR A 205 -32.07 -12.72 6.85
C THR A 205 -30.71 -13.38 7.07
N SER A 206 -30.18 -14.10 6.08
CA SER A 206 -28.85 -14.70 6.16
C SER A 206 -27.73 -13.66 6.34
N LYS A 207 -27.86 -12.48 5.71
CA LYS A 207 -26.94 -11.34 5.93
C LYS A 207 -26.97 -10.85 7.38
N ARG A 208 -28.14 -10.78 8.01
CA ARG A 208 -28.27 -10.41 9.43
C ARG A 208 -27.66 -11.46 10.34
N THR A 209 -27.94 -12.74 10.10
CA THR A 209 -27.35 -13.87 10.84
C THR A 209 -25.83 -13.86 10.75
N ALA A 210 -25.27 -13.76 9.54
CA ALA A 210 -23.83 -13.69 9.34
C ALA A 210 -23.19 -12.47 10.04
N LYS A 211 -23.85 -11.30 10.02
CA LYS A 211 -23.39 -10.13 10.78
C LYS A 211 -23.39 -10.36 12.29
N SER A 212 -24.43 -11.02 12.80
CA SER A 212 -24.56 -11.33 14.24
C SER A 212 -23.43 -12.26 14.69
N ILE A 213 -23.20 -13.35 13.94
CA ILE A 213 -22.16 -14.34 14.23
C ILE A 213 -20.77 -13.70 14.17
N VAL A 214 -20.47 -12.90 13.15
CA VAL A 214 -19.18 -12.18 13.05
C VAL A 214 -18.97 -11.23 14.24
N ARG A 215 -20.02 -10.54 14.69
CA ARG A 215 -19.92 -9.68 15.89
C ARG A 215 -19.70 -10.49 17.17
N ALA A 216 -20.31 -11.66 17.29
CA ALA A 216 -20.09 -12.54 18.44
C ALA A 216 -18.67 -13.10 18.45
N ALA A 217 -18.17 -13.57 17.30
CA ALA A 217 -16.80 -14.06 17.12
C ALA A 217 -15.75 -12.98 17.47
N LYS A 218 -15.94 -11.76 16.96
CA LYS A 218 -15.10 -10.60 17.30
C LYS A 218 -15.11 -10.30 18.79
N ARG A 219 -16.29 -10.19 19.42
CA ARG A 219 -16.39 -9.94 20.87
C ARG A 219 -15.72 -11.04 21.71
N LYS A 220 -15.89 -12.30 21.34
CA LYS A 220 -15.25 -13.44 22.03
C LYS A 220 -13.73 -13.37 21.91
N ALA A 221 -13.24 -13.07 20.72
CA ALA A 221 -11.81 -12.95 20.46
C ALA A 221 -11.21 -11.75 21.20
N GLU A 222 -11.87 -10.59 21.17
CA GLU A 222 -11.48 -9.40 21.94
C GLU A 222 -11.45 -9.71 23.44
N ALA A 223 -12.51 -10.31 24.00
CA ALA A 223 -12.55 -10.70 25.40
C ALA A 223 -11.41 -11.66 25.77
N SER A 224 -11.05 -12.59 24.89
CA SER A 224 -9.92 -13.51 25.12
C SER A 224 -8.56 -12.80 25.02
N LYS A 225 -8.38 -11.88 24.05
CA LYS A 225 -7.13 -11.16 23.82
C LYS A 225 -6.87 -10.08 24.87
N PHE A 226 -7.91 -9.50 25.45
CA PHE A 226 -7.84 -8.49 26.50
C PHE A 226 -8.14 -9.03 27.91
N ALA A 227 -8.29 -10.35 28.08
CA ALA A 227 -8.53 -10.97 29.38
C ALA A 227 -7.40 -10.71 30.40
N SER A 228 -6.17 -10.53 29.91
CA SER A 228 -4.95 -10.38 30.72
C SER A 228 -4.32 -8.98 30.65
N VAL A 229 -5.00 -8.00 30.05
CA VAL A 229 -4.45 -6.64 29.86
C VAL A 229 -4.98 -5.74 30.97
N GLU A 230 -4.13 -5.40 31.93
CA GLU A 230 -4.44 -4.38 32.93
C GLU A 230 -4.37 -2.97 32.31
N LYS A 231 -5.11 -2.02 32.89
CA LYS A 231 -5.34 -0.66 32.34
C LYS A 231 -4.07 0.17 32.09
N ASP A 232 -2.96 -0.16 32.76
CA ASP A 232 -1.68 0.55 32.69
C ASP A 232 -0.57 -0.23 31.96
N ASP A 233 -0.90 -1.32 31.28
CA ASP A 233 0.11 -2.18 30.69
C ASP A 233 0.63 -1.64 29.34
N LYS A 234 1.96 -1.64 29.15
CA LYS A 234 2.65 -1.13 27.93
C LYS A 234 2.23 -1.88 26.66
N ASP A 235 1.59 -3.02 26.82
CA ASP A 235 1.07 -3.87 25.76
C ASP A 235 -0.23 -3.37 25.12
N VAL A 236 -0.95 -2.43 25.75
CA VAL A 236 -2.15 -1.81 25.16
C VAL A 236 -1.81 -1.13 23.82
N PHE A 237 -0.69 -0.41 23.74
CA PHE A 237 -0.24 0.27 22.52
C PHE A 237 0.17 -0.72 21.43
N ARG A 238 0.82 -1.82 21.80
CA ARG A 238 1.23 -2.89 20.87
C ARG A 238 0.00 -3.57 20.25
N ILE A 239 -1.02 -3.86 21.06
CA ILE A 239 -2.27 -4.47 20.61
C ILE A 239 -3.10 -3.49 19.73
N ALA A 240 -3.10 -2.19 20.05
CA ALA A 240 -3.78 -1.18 19.24
C ALA A 240 -3.14 -1.02 17.85
N MET A 241 -1.81 -1.07 17.75
CA MET A 241 -1.07 -0.98 16.49
C MET A 241 -1.28 -2.19 15.57
N GLU A 242 -1.39 -3.40 16.12
CA GLU A 242 -1.74 -4.60 15.34
C GLU A 242 -3.16 -4.56 14.76
N ASN A 243 -4.05 -3.77 15.36
CA ASN A 243 -5.47 -3.70 15.04
C ASN A 243 -5.86 -2.55 14.08
N GLY A 244 -4.90 -1.90 13.40
CA GLY A 244 -5.12 -0.73 12.56
C GLY A 244 -6.09 -0.92 11.37
N GLU A 245 -7.39 -0.92 11.63
CA GLU A 245 -8.40 -0.24 10.80
C GLU A 245 -8.40 1.22 11.25
N GLY A 246 -8.13 2.13 10.32
CA GLY A 246 -7.95 3.56 10.58
C GLY A 246 -9.06 4.15 11.45
N VAL A 247 -8.63 4.91 12.47
CA VAL A 247 -9.49 5.79 13.26
C VAL A 247 -10.14 6.77 12.29
N GLN A 248 -11.34 6.44 11.80
CA GLN A 248 -12.20 7.37 11.13
C GLN A 248 -12.82 8.24 12.22
N GLY A 249 -12.10 9.31 12.57
CA GLY A 249 -12.59 10.36 13.44
C GLY A 249 -13.91 10.90 12.88
N ARG A 250 -14.99 10.71 13.64
CA ARG A 250 -16.19 11.53 13.53
C ARG A 250 -15.83 12.89 14.12
N CYS A 251 -15.56 13.87 13.27
CA CYS A 251 -15.70 15.26 13.66
C CYS A 251 -17.18 15.61 13.54
N GLY A 252 -17.74 16.13 14.63
CA GLY A 252 -18.99 16.89 14.62
C GLY A 252 -18.81 18.25 13.99
#